data_AF-A0AAD1H768-F1
#
_entry.id   AF-A0AAD1H768-F1
#
_cell.length_a   1.000
_cell.length_b   1.000
_cell.length_c   1.000
_cell.angle_alpha   90.00
_cell.angle_beta   90.00
_cell.angle_gamma   90.00
#
_symmetry.space_group_name_H-M   'P 1'
#
loop_
_entity.id
_entity.type
_entity.pdbx_description
1 polymer ?
#
loop_
_entity_poly.entity_id
_entity_poly.type
_entity_poly.pdbx_seq_one_letter_code
_entity_poly.pdbx_strand_id
1 'polypeptide(L)'
;MAGAVAGAKSAAPDPLLADACALAEELMEASRQYGTIDWCVGVFKTPAKTLTVVTSGEGAGFIPAGVHLPKGVESLFSDSGLDNAFRRRWFGWINPAQTMVAYGKSLTALNPNIELWAVAVSTGFGGSAQPARAAGVPHYADCQMHTTDTPLGGGVMQPSLDETRLHRLQALNPSAYAQLNTATPVDVRKSLAITRQTANVTFTQASELLSLPIPPLLREIATHLDRGTAITEAQWDELASAVLPMAITDSSGQRPGRIGTDTEASSYARVQHNLARLAELLLLWRHGAPDHREVVYLAHHIAAERQLWVGHEDGGVR
;
A
#
# COMPACT_ATOMS: atom_id res chain seq x y z
N MET A 1 24.71 22.70 -5.60
CA MET A 1 25.15 21.42 -6.18
C MET A 1 25.40 20.44 -5.04
N ALA A 2 24.39 19.62 -4.71
CA ALA A 2 24.54 18.52 -3.76
C ALA A 2 24.93 17.27 -4.57
N GLY A 3 26.04 16.64 -4.22
CA GLY A 3 26.50 15.42 -4.87
C GLY A 3 25.47 14.30 -4.72
N ALA A 4 25.33 13.48 -5.75
CA ALA A 4 24.57 12.24 -5.69
C ALA A 4 25.09 11.42 -4.49
N VAL A 5 24.26 11.29 -3.46
CA VAL A 5 24.58 10.42 -2.33
C VAL A 5 24.59 9.00 -2.89
N ALA A 6 25.74 8.34 -2.90
CA ALA A 6 25.81 6.94 -3.30
C ALA A 6 24.84 6.13 -2.42
N GLY A 7 23.94 5.37 -3.06
CA GLY A 7 22.94 4.55 -2.36
C GLY A 7 23.61 3.60 -1.36
N ALA A 8 23.00 3.45 -0.18
CA ALA A 8 23.49 2.57 0.86
C ALA A 8 23.37 1.11 0.43
N LYS A 9 24.52 0.43 0.28
CA LYS A 9 24.57 -1.00 -0.02
C LYS A 9 25.60 -1.68 0.87
N SER A 10 25.29 -2.88 1.37
CA SER A 10 26.25 -3.73 2.09
C SER A 10 27.36 -4.20 1.14
N ALA A 11 28.60 -4.29 1.62
CA ALA A 11 29.76 -4.59 0.78
C ALA A 11 29.81 -6.06 0.29
N ALA A 12 29.23 -7.00 1.06
CA ALA A 12 29.26 -8.42 0.72
C ALA A 12 28.15 -8.77 -0.28
N PRO A 13 28.47 -9.46 -1.40
CA PRO A 13 27.45 -9.98 -2.30
C PRO A 13 26.66 -11.10 -1.61
N ASP A 14 25.35 -11.09 -1.78
CA ASP A 14 24.45 -12.12 -1.27
C ASP A 14 23.31 -12.35 -2.30
N PRO A 15 23.04 -13.62 -2.68
CA PRO A 15 22.04 -13.92 -3.69
C PRO A 15 20.61 -13.60 -3.22
N LEU A 16 20.31 -13.72 -1.93
CA LEU A 16 18.98 -13.39 -1.40
C LEU A 16 18.74 -11.88 -1.44
N LEU A 17 19.77 -11.07 -1.19
CA LEU A 17 19.71 -9.63 -1.40
C LEU A 17 19.53 -9.29 -2.89
N ALA A 18 20.21 -10.00 -3.80
CA ALA A 18 20.05 -9.77 -5.23
C ALA A 18 18.61 -10.05 -5.71
N ASP A 19 18.02 -11.17 -5.27
CA ASP A 19 16.62 -11.51 -5.55
C ASP A 19 15.65 -10.49 -4.94
N ALA A 20 15.94 -10.01 -3.72
CA ALA A 20 15.16 -8.97 -3.07
C ALA A 20 15.21 -7.63 -3.82
N CYS A 21 16.39 -7.26 -4.35
CA CYS A 21 16.53 -6.07 -5.20
C CYS A 21 15.73 -6.20 -6.49
N ALA A 22 15.83 -7.34 -7.17
CA ALA A 22 15.08 -7.60 -8.40
C ALA A 22 13.57 -7.50 -8.16
N LEU A 23 13.06 -8.04 -7.05
CA LEU A 23 11.66 -7.90 -6.68
C LEU A 23 11.29 -6.44 -6.34
N ALA A 24 12.13 -5.70 -5.62
CA ALA A 24 11.87 -4.30 -5.31
C ALA A 24 11.76 -3.46 -6.60
N GLU A 25 12.68 -3.66 -7.54
CA GLU A 25 12.69 -3.01 -8.86
C GLU A 25 11.44 -3.37 -9.69
N GLU A 26 11.06 -4.65 -9.70
CA GLU A 26 9.83 -5.11 -10.37
C GLU A 26 8.59 -4.42 -9.81
N LEU A 27 8.49 -4.35 -8.48
CA LEU A 27 7.34 -3.72 -7.80
C LEU A 27 7.29 -2.20 -8.06
N MET A 28 8.44 -1.53 -8.08
CA MET A 28 8.52 -0.11 -8.44
C MET A 28 8.02 0.15 -9.85
N GLU A 29 8.46 -0.65 -10.82
CA GLU A 29 8.07 -0.53 -12.23
C GLU A 29 6.57 -0.84 -12.41
N ALA A 30 6.09 -1.90 -11.74
CA ALA A 30 4.66 -2.23 -11.73
C ALA A 30 3.82 -1.12 -11.08
N SER A 31 4.34 -0.42 -10.07
CA SER A 31 3.64 0.68 -9.41
C SER A 31 3.96 2.07 -9.99
N ARG A 32 4.61 2.20 -11.16
CA ARG A 32 5.09 3.51 -11.67
C ARG A 32 4.02 4.60 -11.84
N GLN A 33 2.76 4.21 -12.06
CA GLN A 33 1.62 5.15 -12.09
C GLN A 33 1.31 5.74 -10.71
N TYR A 34 1.74 5.07 -9.64
CA TYR A 34 1.76 5.49 -8.25
C TYR A 34 3.19 5.88 -7.85
N GLY A 35 3.75 6.89 -8.54
CA GLY A 35 5.17 7.27 -8.42
C GLY A 35 5.65 7.77 -7.05
N THR A 36 4.78 7.75 -6.04
CA THR A 36 5.08 8.14 -4.66
C THR A 36 5.22 6.95 -3.71
N ILE A 37 5.10 5.71 -4.21
CA ILE A 37 5.23 4.51 -3.38
C ILE A 37 6.66 4.00 -3.40
N ASP A 38 7.24 3.88 -2.21
CA ASP A 38 8.43 3.06 -2.01
C ASP A 38 8.04 1.67 -1.48
N TRP A 39 8.78 0.67 -1.97
CA TRP A 39 8.68 -0.74 -1.59
C TRP A 39 9.89 -1.14 -0.76
N CYS A 40 9.66 -2.02 0.21
CA CYS A 40 10.71 -2.72 0.94
C CYS A 40 10.47 -4.22 0.83
N VAL A 41 11.51 -4.95 0.48
CA VAL A 41 11.57 -6.41 0.45
C VAL A 41 12.53 -6.87 1.54
N GLY A 42 12.02 -7.62 2.51
CA GLY A 42 12.80 -8.24 3.58
C GLY A 42 12.90 -9.74 3.35
N VAL A 43 14.09 -10.29 3.57
CA VAL A 43 14.32 -11.74 3.53
C VAL A 43 14.64 -12.23 4.93
N PHE A 44 13.85 -13.17 5.42
CA PHE A 44 14.00 -13.77 6.73
C PHE A 44 14.56 -15.18 6.62
N LYS A 45 15.54 -15.50 7.46
CA LYS A 45 15.95 -16.88 7.71
C LYS A 45 15.18 -17.39 8.91
N THR A 46 14.45 -18.49 8.73
CA THR A 46 13.78 -19.22 9.80
C THR A 46 14.37 -20.63 9.91
N PRO A 47 14.11 -21.37 11.00
CA PRO A 47 14.55 -22.76 11.10
C PRO A 47 14.03 -23.68 9.99
N ALA A 48 12.88 -23.34 9.39
CA ALA A 48 12.21 -24.18 8.39
C ALA A 48 12.56 -23.79 6.95
N LYS A 49 12.63 -22.49 6.66
CA LYS A 49 12.81 -21.96 5.31
C LYS A 49 13.24 -20.50 5.31
N THR A 50 13.66 -20.04 4.15
CA THR A 50 13.72 -18.61 3.82
C THR A 50 12.31 -18.09 3.53
N LEU A 51 11.99 -16.90 4.03
CA LEU A 51 10.74 -16.19 3.78
C LEU A 51 11.03 -14.84 3.14
N THR A 52 10.29 -14.48 2.09
CA THR A 52 10.35 -13.15 1.47
C THR A 52 9.08 -12.39 1.83
N VAL A 53 9.26 -11.23 2.45
CA VAL A 53 8.17 -10.38 2.93
C VAL A 53 8.28 -9.01 2.27
N VAL A 54 7.16 -8.43 1.87
CA VAL A 54 7.10 -7.10 1.27
C VAL A 54 6.20 -6.16 2.06
N THR A 55 6.55 -4.88 2.03
CA THR A 55 5.66 -3.80 2.47
C THR A 55 5.90 -2.57 1.60
N SER A 56 4.88 -1.71 1.48
CA SER A 56 5.02 -0.39 0.92
C SER A 56 4.95 0.68 2.01
N GLY A 57 5.36 1.91 1.68
CA GLY A 57 5.18 3.07 2.55
C GLY A 57 3.74 3.63 2.56
N GLU A 58 2.77 2.96 1.93
CA GLU A 58 1.40 3.47 1.76
C GLU A 58 0.40 2.64 2.60
N GLY A 59 -0.35 3.30 3.49
CA GLY A 59 -1.32 2.65 4.37
C GLY A 59 -0.77 1.43 5.12
N ALA A 60 -1.59 0.38 5.26
CA ALA A 60 -1.16 -0.91 5.80
C ALA A 60 -0.54 -1.80 4.71
N GLY A 61 0.51 -1.31 4.03
CA GLY A 61 1.18 -2.04 2.95
C GLY A 61 0.33 -2.15 1.69
N PHE A 62 -0.29 -1.04 1.28
CA PHE A 62 -1.13 -0.96 0.10
C PHE A 62 -0.37 -1.37 -1.18
N ILE A 63 -1.02 -2.24 -1.95
CA ILE A 63 -0.64 -2.73 -3.27
C ILE A 63 -1.53 -2.04 -4.34
N PRO A 64 -0.96 -1.20 -5.23
CA PRO A 64 -1.70 -0.54 -6.29
C PRO A 64 -2.34 -1.49 -7.31
N ALA A 65 -3.33 -0.98 -8.06
CA ALA A 65 -3.87 -1.70 -9.21
C ALA A 65 -2.77 -1.99 -10.24
N GLY A 66 -2.80 -3.19 -10.83
CA GLY A 66 -1.77 -3.67 -11.78
C GLY A 66 -0.51 -4.26 -11.14
N VAL A 67 -0.34 -4.14 -9.81
CA VAL A 67 0.79 -4.76 -9.10
C VAL A 67 0.39 -6.15 -8.60
N HIS A 68 1.16 -7.17 -8.98
CA HIS A 68 0.90 -8.56 -8.63
C HIS A 68 2.11 -9.22 -7.97
N LEU A 69 1.99 -9.57 -6.69
CA LEU A 69 3.08 -10.21 -5.95
C LEU A 69 3.32 -11.64 -6.48
N PRO A 70 4.58 -12.10 -6.57
CA PRO A 70 4.87 -13.51 -6.83
C PRO A 70 4.27 -14.42 -5.76
N LYS A 71 3.84 -15.63 -6.14
CA LYS A 71 3.50 -16.67 -5.17
C LYS A 71 4.72 -16.98 -4.28
N GLY A 72 4.47 -17.16 -2.99
CA GLY A 72 5.51 -17.39 -1.98
C GLY A 72 6.10 -16.11 -1.37
N VAL A 73 5.73 -14.93 -1.91
CA VAL A 73 6.00 -13.64 -1.26
C VAL A 73 4.82 -13.29 -0.35
N GLU A 74 5.13 -12.90 0.88
CA GLU A 74 4.13 -12.54 1.89
C GLU A 74 4.04 -11.01 2.05
N SER A 75 2.84 -10.47 2.21
CA SER A 75 2.66 -9.06 2.59
C SER A 75 2.85 -8.94 4.10
N LEU A 76 3.67 -7.99 4.56
CA LEU A 76 3.93 -7.79 5.99
C LEU A 76 2.62 -7.64 6.78
N PHE A 77 1.70 -6.84 6.28
CA PHE A 77 0.44 -6.55 6.98
C PHE A 77 -0.61 -7.67 6.88
N SER A 78 -0.37 -8.73 6.10
CA SER A 78 -1.22 -9.92 6.10
C SER A 78 -0.90 -10.90 7.22
N ASP A 79 0.20 -10.69 7.96
CA ASP A 79 0.51 -11.47 9.16
C ASP A 79 -0.56 -11.22 10.25
N SER A 80 -1.35 -12.26 10.55
CA SER A 80 -2.38 -12.24 11.60
C SER A 80 -1.82 -12.08 13.01
N GLY A 81 -0.53 -12.31 13.23
CA GLY A 81 0.16 -12.12 14.50
C GLY A 81 0.46 -10.65 14.83
N LEU A 82 0.34 -9.73 13.88
CA LEU A 82 0.56 -8.31 14.11
C LEU A 82 -0.57 -7.68 14.93
N ASP A 83 -0.20 -7.12 16.08
CA ASP A 83 -1.13 -6.39 16.94
C ASP A 83 -1.52 -5.01 16.36
N ASN A 84 -2.59 -4.44 16.91
CA ASN A 84 -3.09 -3.14 16.48
C ASN A 84 -2.11 -1.99 16.77
N ALA A 85 -1.25 -2.12 17.80
CA ALA A 85 -0.28 -1.07 18.13
C ALA A 85 0.79 -0.96 17.05
N PHE A 86 1.31 -2.09 16.58
CA PHE A 86 2.22 -2.16 15.44
C PHE A 86 1.55 -1.63 14.19
N ARG A 87 0.32 -2.09 13.89
CA ARG A 87 -0.41 -1.67 12.69
C ARG A 87 -0.64 -0.16 12.65
N ARG A 88 -1.02 0.46 13.78
CA ARG A 88 -1.16 1.92 13.89
C ARG A 88 0.18 2.65 13.74
N ARG A 89 1.22 2.18 14.44
CA ARG A 89 2.55 2.78 14.44
C ARG A 89 3.14 2.87 13.03
N TRP A 90 2.88 1.86 12.21
CA TRP A 90 3.50 1.70 10.89
C TRP A 90 2.57 1.95 9.72
N PHE A 91 1.33 2.39 9.96
CA PHE A 91 0.40 2.76 8.91
C PHE A 91 0.93 3.95 8.10
N GLY A 92 1.21 3.72 6.82
CA GLY A 92 1.68 4.73 5.88
C GLY A 92 3.05 5.29 6.21
N TRP A 93 3.90 4.55 6.93
CA TRP A 93 5.21 5.06 7.33
C TRP A 93 6.12 5.30 6.12
N ILE A 94 6.67 6.51 6.00
CA ILE A 94 7.30 6.97 4.75
C ILE A 94 8.47 6.09 4.30
N ASN A 95 9.31 5.63 5.23
CA ASN A 95 10.40 4.72 4.92
C ASN A 95 9.99 3.27 5.26
N PRO A 96 9.60 2.45 4.27
CA PRO A 96 9.13 1.09 4.53
C PRO A 96 10.21 0.17 5.12
N ALA A 97 11.51 0.49 4.99
CA ALA A 97 12.56 -0.26 5.66
C ALA A 97 12.51 -0.11 7.20
N GLN A 98 12.02 1.01 7.72
CA GLN A 98 11.81 1.15 9.16
C GLN A 98 10.72 0.19 9.65
N THR A 99 9.62 0.08 8.90
CA THR A 99 8.55 -0.88 9.17
C THR A 99 9.06 -2.32 9.12
N MET A 100 9.83 -2.68 8.08
CA MET A 100 10.39 -4.02 7.92
C MET A 100 11.37 -4.39 9.06
N VAL A 101 12.23 -3.46 9.46
CA VAL A 101 13.16 -3.67 10.59
C VAL A 101 12.40 -3.83 11.91
N ALA A 102 11.35 -3.05 12.15
CA ALA A 102 10.54 -3.17 13.35
C ALA A 102 9.76 -4.50 13.38
N TYR A 103 9.24 -4.92 12.23
CA TYR A 103 8.61 -6.22 12.08
C TYR A 103 9.60 -7.34 12.38
N GLY A 104 10.81 -7.28 11.80
CA GLY A 104 11.84 -8.29 12.06
C GLY A 104 12.25 -8.37 13.53
N LYS A 105 12.40 -7.22 14.21
CA LYS A 105 12.63 -7.19 15.67
C LYS A 105 11.50 -7.86 16.45
N SER A 106 10.25 -7.65 16.04
CA SER A 106 9.08 -8.26 16.69
C SER A 106 9.08 -9.78 16.51
N LEU A 107 9.40 -10.28 15.31
CA LEU A 107 9.54 -11.71 15.05
C LEU A 107 10.71 -12.33 15.82
N THR A 108 11.89 -11.70 15.84
CA THR A 108 13.05 -12.19 16.59
C THR A 108 12.78 -12.22 18.10
N ALA A 109 12.02 -11.26 18.63
CA ALA A 109 11.62 -11.26 20.04
C ALA A 109 10.70 -12.45 20.39
N LEU A 110 9.83 -12.87 19.46
CA LEU A 110 8.96 -14.04 19.63
C LEU A 110 9.70 -15.36 19.41
N ASN A 111 10.65 -15.38 18.47
CA ASN A 111 11.49 -16.54 18.18
C ASN A 111 12.91 -16.08 17.80
N PRO A 112 13.91 -16.25 18.71
CA PRO A 112 15.29 -15.83 18.46
C PRO A 112 15.97 -16.52 17.27
N ASN A 113 15.41 -17.60 16.74
CA ASN A 113 15.92 -18.29 15.55
C ASN A 113 15.39 -17.69 14.23
N ILE A 114 14.59 -16.62 14.29
CA ILE A 114 14.18 -15.84 13.12
C ILE A 114 15.09 -14.63 13.00
N GLU A 115 15.77 -14.52 11.86
CA GLU A 115 16.70 -13.43 11.56
C GLU A 115 16.24 -12.69 10.29
N LEU A 116 16.17 -11.35 10.37
CA LEU A 116 16.09 -10.50 9.18
C LEU A 116 17.46 -10.46 8.52
N TRP A 117 17.62 -11.23 7.44
CA TRP A 117 18.89 -11.47 6.77
C TRP A 117 19.25 -10.41 5.73
N ALA A 118 18.28 -10.05 4.88
CA ALA A 118 18.48 -9.08 3.82
C ALA A 118 17.32 -8.07 3.73
N VAL A 119 17.63 -6.82 3.37
CA VAL A 119 16.64 -5.76 3.11
C VAL A 119 16.98 -5.00 1.83
N ALA A 120 16.10 -5.06 0.83
CA ALA A 120 16.14 -4.19 -0.34
C ALA A 120 15.02 -3.17 -0.24
N VAL A 121 15.29 -1.90 -0.51
CA VAL A 121 14.29 -0.83 -0.41
C VAL A 121 14.45 0.18 -1.53
N SER A 122 13.35 0.56 -2.14
CA SER A 122 13.36 1.60 -3.16
C SER A 122 13.57 2.98 -2.57
N THR A 123 14.19 3.88 -3.33
CA THR A 123 14.54 5.24 -2.88
C THR A 123 13.88 6.35 -3.71
N GLY A 124 12.63 6.17 -4.14
CA GLY A 124 11.92 7.08 -5.03
C GLY A 124 11.30 8.30 -4.33
N PHE A 125 10.86 8.16 -3.08
CA PHE A 125 10.07 9.20 -2.41
C PHE A 125 10.48 9.47 -0.94
N GLY A 126 10.79 8.42 -0.19
CA GLY A 126 11.31 8.51 1.18
C GLY A 126 11.88 7.22 1.76
N GLY A 127 11.94 6.14 0.97
CA GLY A 127 12.64 4.91 1.33
C GLY A 127 14.16 5.07 1.35
N SER A 128 14.79 4.33 2.26
CA SER A 128 16.24 4.22 2.38
C SER A 128 16.61 3.02 3.24
N ALA A 129 17.69 2.33 2.93
CA ALA A 129 18.24 1.18 3.64
C ALA A 129 18.97 1.57 4.94
N GLN A 130 19.08 2.87 5.26
CA GLN A 130 19.69 3.36 6.49
C GLN A 130 19.16 2.69 7.77
N PRO A 131 17.85 2.44 7.94
CA PRO A 131 17.33 1.72 9.12
C PRO A 131 17.83 0.28 9.22
N ALA A 132 17.94 -0.43 8.10
CA ALA A 132 18.46 -1.79 8.06
C ALA A 132 19.94 -1.81 8.45
N ARG A 133 20.73 -0.89 7.87
CA ARG A 133 22.14 -0.68 8.26
C ARG A 133 22.29 -0.38 9.76
N ALA A 134 21.48 0.56 10.28
CA ALA A 134 21.54 0.96 11.69
C ALA A 134 21.12 -0.15 12.64
N ALA A 135 20.24 -1.05 12.21
CA ALA A 135 19.83 -2.23 12.96
C ALA A 135 20.81 -3.41 12.86
N GLY A 136 21.88 -3.29 12.07
CA GLY A 136 22.86 -4.35 11.89
C GLY A 136 22.37 -5.50 11.00
N VAL A 137 21.40 -5.27 10.12
CA VAL A 137 20.97 -6.28 9.13
C VAL A 137 22.18 -6.67 8.26
N PRO A 138 22.50 -7.97 8.11
CA PRO A 138 23.71 -8.41 7.41
C PRO A 138 23.83 -7.87 5.98
N HIS A 139 22.72 -7.90 5.23
CA HIS A 139 22.68 -7.49 3.82
C HIS A 139 21.62 -6.43 3.59
N TYR A 140 21.97 -5.33 2.95
CA TYR A 140 21.02 -4.26 2.65
C TYR A 140 21.37 -3.53 1.36
N ALA A 141 20.36 -2.98 0.68
CA ALA A 141 20.55 -2.18 -0.52
C ALA A 141 19.44 -1.12 -0.70
N ASP A 142 19.88 0.07 -1.09
CA ASP A 142 19.05 1.06 -1.78
C ASP A 142 18.89 0.64 -3.25
N CYS A 143 17.65 0.38 -3.64
CA CYS A 143 17.23 0.12 -5.03
C CYS A 143 16.83 1.45 -5.65
N GLN A 144 17.70 2.00 -6.49
CA GLN A 144 17.40 3.26 -7.16
C GLN A 144 16.36 3.04 -8.25
N MET A 145 15.43 3.98 -8.36
CA MET A 145 14.61 4.06 -9.56
C MET A 145 15.53 4.44 -10.72
N HIS A 146 15.63 3.59 -11.74
CA HIS A 146 16.21 4.03 -13.00
C HIS A 146 15.24 5.01 -13.66
N THR A 147 15.44 6.30 -13.41
CA THR A 147 14.77 7.40 -14.12
C THR A 147 15.30 7.53 -15.55
N THR A 148 15.51 6.41 -16.26
CA THR A 148 15.79 6.49 -17.69
C THR A 148 14.52 6.97 -18.37
N ASP A 149 14.61 8.13 -19.01
CA ASP A 149 13.65 8.85 -19.87
C ASP A 149 13.05 7.99 -21.01
N THR A 150 12.57 6.80 -20.68
CA THR A 150 11.87 5.94 -21.61
C THR A 150 10.45 6.49 -21.66
N PRO A 151 9.99 7.04 -22.80
CA PRO A 151 8.63 7.53 -22.90
C PRO A 151 7.66 6.44 -22.48
N LEU A 152 6.50 6.82 -21.93
CA LEU A 152 5.41 5.92 -21.50
C LEU A 152 4.95 4.89 -22.57
N GLY A 153 5.49 4.94 -23.79
CA GLY A 153 5.28 3.99 -24.88
C GLY A 153 6.29 2.82 -24.98
N GLY A 154 7.33 2.75 -24.13
CA GLY A 154 8.26 1.62 -24.06
C GLY A 154 7.77 0.54 -23.09
N GLY A 155 7.01 -0.42 -23.61
CA GLY A 155 6.35 -1.47 -22.83
C GLY A 155 7.32 -2.43 -22.11
N VAL A 156 7.71 -2.09 -20.88
CA VAL A 156 7.86 -3.13 -19.87
C VAL A 156 6.44 -3.62 -19.59
N MET A 157 6.09 -4.74 -20.20
CA MET A 157 4.80 -5.39 -19.97
C MET A 157 4.77 -5.82 -18.52
N GLN A 158 3.91 -5.17 -17.71
CA GLN A 158 3.73 -5.55 -16.32
C GLN A 158 3.34 -7.03 -16.28
N PRO A 159 3.91 -7.83 -15.36
CA PRO A 159 3.55 -9.23 -15.23
C PRO A 159 2.03 -9.36 -15.06
N SER A 160 1.36 -10.02 -16.00
CA SER A 160 -0.08 -10.23 -15.92
C SER A 160 -0.43 -11.11 -14.72
N LEU A 161 -1.62 -10.93 -14.17
CA LEU A 161 -2.16 -11.87 -13.18
C LEU A 161 -2.31 -13.25 -13.82
N ASP A 162 -1.46 -14.19 -13.43
CA ASP A 162 -1.43 -15.57 -13.89
C ASP A 162 -1.29 -16.56 -12.71
N GLU A 163 -1.08 -17.84 -13.01
CA GLU A 163 -0.93 -18.88 -11.99
C GLU A 163 0.32 -18.72 -11.12
N THR A 164 1.27 -17.86 -11.45
CA THR A 164 2.49 -17.59 -10.66
C THR A 164 2.34 -16.37 -9.76
N ARG A 165 1.27 -15.60 -9.95
CA ARG A 165 1.05 -14.30 -9.29
C ARG A 165 -0.18 -14.31 -8.38
N LEU A 166 -0.17 -13.42 -7.41
CA LEU A 166 -1.26 -13.23 -6.45
C LEU A 166 -2.10 -12.02 -6.84
N HIS A 167 -3.42 -12.17 -6.76
CA HIS A 167 -4.32 -11.03 -6.74
C HIS A 167 -4.05 -10.20 -5.47
N ARG A 168 -4.16 -8.87 -5.51
CA ARG A 168 -3.83 -8.00 -4.36
C ARG A 168 -4.66 -8.31 -3.11
N LEU A 169 -5.95 -8.67 -3.27
CA LEU A 169 -6.75 -9.22 -2.17
C LEU A 169 -6.21 -10.55 -1.63
N GLN A 170 -5.70 -11.43 -2.49
CA GLN A 170 -5.14 -12.72 -2.05
C GLN A 170 -3.85 -12.50 -1.25
N ALA A 171 -3.00 -11.56 -1.66
CA ALA A 171 -1.80 -11.20 -0.93
C ALA A 171 -2.10 -10.61 0.46
N LEU A 172 -3.18 -9.83 0.57
CA LEU A 172 -3.59 -9.18 1.81
C LEU A 172 -4.39 -10.12 2.74
N ASN A 173 -5.33 -10.88 2.18
CA ASN A 173 -6.21 -11.77 2.92
C ASN A 173 -6.57 -13.00 2.05
N PRO A 174 -5.73 -14.06 2.09
CA PRO A 174 -5.94 -15.28 1.32
C PRO A 174 -7.30 -15.94 1.60
N SER A 175 -7.78 -15.87 2.85
CA SER A 175 -9.03 -16.49 3.26
C SER A 175 -10.25 -15.78 2.65
N ALA A 176 -10.27 -14.44 2.67
CA ALA A 176 -11.33 -13.65 2.05
C ALA A 176 -11.34 -13.87 0.53
N TYR A 177 -10.16 -13.89 -0.11
CA TYR A 177 -10.05 -14.16 -1.53
C TYR A 177 -10.60 -15.55 -1.91
N ALA A 178 -10.26 -16.59 -1.15
CA ALA A 178 -10.77 -17.95 -1.37
C ALA A 178 -12.29 -18.03 -1.20
N GLN A 179 -12.86 -17.35 -0.20
CA GLN A 179 -14.31 -17.28 0.00
C GLN A 179 -15.02 -16.62 -1.19
N LEU A 180 -14.45 -15.55 -1.74
CA LEU A 180 -15.04 -14.88 -2.91
C LEU A 180 -14.96 -15.71 -4.19
N ASN A 181 -13.88 -16.48 -4.38
CA ASN A 181 -13.72 -17.34 -5.55
C ASN A 181 -14.65 -18.56 -5.55
N THR A 182 -15.17 -18.98 -4.39
CA THR A 182 -16.12 -20.10 -4.29
C THR A 182 -17.58 -19.67 -4.44
N ALA A 183 -17.88 -18.37 -4.36
CA ALA A 183 -19.23 -17.81 -4.44
C ALA A 183 -19.51 -17.26 -5.85
N THR A 184 -19.94 -18.11 -6.79
CA THR A 184 -20.29 -17.69 -8.17
C THR A 184 -21.77 -17.88 -8.48
N PRO A 185 -22.44 -16.93 -9.17
CA PRO A 185 -22.00 -15.58 -9.54
C PRO A 185 -22.18 -14.55 -8.42
N VAL A 186 -21.25 -13.60 -8.30
CA VAL A 186 -21.41 -12.47 -7.38
C VAL A 186 -22.40 -11.47 -7.95
N ASP A 187 -23.47 -11.19 -7.21
CA ASP A 187 -24.44 -10.13 -7.53
C ASP A 187 -23.77 -8.75 -7.49
N VAL A 188 -23.81 -8.01 -8.61
CA VAL A 188 -23.30 -6.63 -8.73
C VAL A 188 -23.85 -5.70 -7.64
N ARG A 189 -25.06 -5.97 -7.12
CA ARG A 189 -25.65 -5.21 -6.01
C ARG A 189 -24.81 -5.31 -4.73
N LYS A 190 -24.08 -6.41 -4.51
CA LYS A 190 -23.16 -6.55 -3.37
C LYS A 190 -21.97 -5.61 -3.52
N SER A 191 -21.36 -5.55 -4.71
CA SER A 191 -20.29 -4.59 -5.00
C SER A 191 -20.79 -3.16 -4.81
N LEU A 192 -21.99 -2.83 -5.31
CA LEU A 192 -22.57 -1.51 -5.17
C LEU A 192 -22.84 -1.14 -3.71
N ALA A 193 -23.35 -2.08 -2.91
CA ALA A 193 -23.57 -1.88 -1.47
C ALA A 193 -22.26 -1.59 -0.72
N ILE A 194 -21.19 -2.34 -1.02
CA ILE A 194 -19.86 -2.10 -0.44
C ILE A 194 -19.32 -0.73 -0.86
N THR A 195 -19.46 -0.35 -2.14
CA THR A 195 -19.05 0.98 -2.62
C THR A 195 -19.79 2.09 -1.89
N ARG A 196 -21.12 1.99 -1.74
CA ARG A 196 -21.93 2.98 -1.00
C ARG A 196 -21.53 3.10 0.46
N GLN A 197 -21.38 1.96 1.14
CA GLN A 197 -20.96 1.94 2.53
C GLN A 197 -19.58 2.57 2.71
N THR A 198 -18.63 2.22 1.84
CA THR A 198 -17.26 2.75 1.84
C THR A 198 -17.26 4.27 1.61
N ALA A 199 -18.00 4.75 0.62
CA ALA A 199 -18.14 6.19 0.35
C ALA A 199 -18.72 6.94 1.55
N ASN A 200 -19.80 6.42 2.15
CA ASN A 200 -20.43 7.02 3.32
C ASN A 200 -19.45 7.11 4.51
N VAL A 201 -18.70 6.03 4.78
CA VAL A 201 -17.69 6.01 5.84
C VAL A 201 -16.61 7.06 5.60
N THR A 202 -16.02 7.09 4.41
CA THR A 202 -14.95 8.03 4.07
C THR A 202 -15.42 9.48 4.14
N PHE A 203 -16.61 9.79 3.61
CA PHE A 203 -17.13 11.16 3.68
C PHE A 203 -17.49 11.59 5.10
N THR A 204 -17.98 10.68 5.94
CA THR A 204 -18.25 10.98 7.35
C THR A 204 -16.96 11.34 8.08
N GLN A 205 -15.91 10.50 7.95
CA GLN A 205 -14.59 10.78 8.56
C GLN A 205 -13.98 12.08 8.02
N ALA A 206 -14.09 12.34 6.72
CA ALA A 206 -13.58 13.58 6.14
C ALA A 206 -14.34 14.82 6.61
N SER A 207 -15.65 14.72 6.86
CA SER A 207 -16.46 15.80 7.42
C SER A 207 -16.12 16.14 8.87
N GLU A 208 -15.53 15.22 9.63
CA GLU A 208 -15.03 15.49 10.99
C GLU A 208 -13.77 16.37 10.96
N LEU A 209 -13.05 16.42 9.82
CA LEU A 209 -11.87 17.25 9.61
C LEU A 209 -12.23 18.52 8.83
N LEU A 210 -12.67 19.56 9.53
CA LEU A 210 -13.18 20.82 8.94
C LEU A 210 -12.25 21.49 7.91
N SER A 211 -10.94 21.25 7.98
CA SER A 211 -9.93 21.84 7.08
C SER A 211 -9.55 20.94 5.90
N LEU A 212 -10.11 19.73 5.78
CA LEU A 212 -9.77 18.80 4.71
C LEU A 212 -10.62 19.06 3.46
N PRO A 213 -10.02 19.52 2.34
CA PRO A 213 -10.76 19.66 1.09
C PRO A 213 -11.09 18.27 0.52
N ILE A 214 -12.37 18.01 0.29
CA ILE A 214 -12.83 16.81 -0.41
C ILE A 214 -13.12 17.21 -1.86
N PRO A 215 -12.46 16.60 -2.86
CA PRO A 215 -12.77 16.86 -4.27
C PRO A 215 -14.28 16.65 -4.54
N PRO A 216 -15.02 17.67 -5.03
CA PRO A 216 -16.47 17.59 -5.21
C PRO A 216 -16.91 16.42 -6.08
N LEU A 217 -16.12 16.12 -7.12
CA LEU A 217 -16.37 15.04 -8.06
C LEU A 217 -16.52 13.66 -7.39
N LEU A 218 -15.81 13.39 -6.28
CA LEU A 218 -15.96 12.12 -5.55
C LEU A 218 -17.39 11.96 -5.01
N ARG A 219 -17.97 13.04 -4.46
CA ARG A 219 -19.36 13.03 -3.95
C ARG A 219 -20.36 12.95 -5.09
N GLU A 220 -20.11 13.63 -6.19
CA GLU A 220 -20.97 13.60 -7.38
C GLU A 220 -21.06 12.17 -7.96
N ILE A 221 -19.92 11.53 -8.22
CA ILE A 221 -19.86 10.16 -8.74
C ILE A 221 -20.51 9.18 -7.76
N ALA A 222 -20.21 9.27 -6.46
CA ALA A 222 -20.85 8.43 -5.45
C ALA A 222 -22.38 8.61 -5.43
N THR A 223 -22.88 9.85 -5.58
CA THR A 223 -24.32 10.15 -5.66
C THR A 223 -24.94 9.56 -6.93
N HIS A 224 -24.25 9.64 -8.07
CA HIS A 224 -24.75 9.06 -9.30
C HIS A 224 -24.85 7.53 -9.22
N LEU A 225 -23.85 6.86 -8.64
CA LEU A 225 -23.88 5.41 -8.36
C LEU A 225 -24.98 5.03 -7.37
N ASP A 226 -25.24 5.88 -6.37
CA ASP A 226 -26.33 5.65 -5.41
C ASP A 226 -27.71 5.73 -6.07
N ARG A 227 -27.91 6.72 -6.94
CA ARG A 227 -29.19 6.94 -7.65
C ARG A 227 -29.38 6.08 -8.90
N GLY A 228 -28.33 5.39 -9.34
CA GLY A 228 -28.35 4.65 -10.61
C GLY A 228 -28.49 5.57 -11.83
N THR A 229 -28.00 6.81 -11.73
CA THR A 229 -28.03 7.79 -12.81
C THR A 229 -26.74 7.76 -13.63
N ALA A 230 -26.81 8.21 -14.88
CA ALA A 230 -25.66 8.25 -15.78
C ALA A 230 -24.53 9.16 -15.24
N ILE A 231 -23.29 8.71 -15.44
CA ILE A 231 -22.05 9.45 -15.18
C ILE A 231 -21.39 9.69 -16.54
N THR A 232 -20.97 10.92 -16.79
CA THR A 232 -20.41 11.31 -18.09
C THR A 232 -18.97 10.84 -18.24
N GLU A 233 -18.51 10.62 -19.48
CA GLU A 233 -17.09 10.32 -19.74
C GLU A 233 -16.16 11.44 -19.25
N ALA A 234 -16.59 12.71 -19.33
CA ALA A 234 -15.82 13.83 -18.81
C ALA A 234 -15.59 13.71 -17.28
N GLN A 235 -16.61 13.29 -16.51
CA GLN A 235 -16.47 13.04 -15.08
C GLN A 235 -15.54 11.85 -14.81
N TRP A 236 -15.61 10.80 -15.64
CA TRP A 236 -14.69 9.66 -15.52
C TRP A 236 -13.24 10.03 -15.84
N ASP A 237 -13.03 10.84 -16.86
CA ASP A 237 -11.72 11.34 -17.26
C ASP A 237 -11.14 12.28 -16.20
N GLU A 238 -11.94 13.18 -15.63
CA GLU A 238 -11.52 14.04 -14.53
C GLU A 238 -11.16 13.22 -13.28
N LEU A 239 -11.96 12.20 -12.94
CA LEU A 239 -11.65 11.29 -11.84
C LEU A 239 -10.30 10.60 -12.05
N ALA A 240 -10.07 10.06 -13.25
CA ALA A 240 -8.88 9.28 -13.57
C ALA A 240 -7.61 10.14 -13.73
N SER A 241 -7.71 11.31 -14.35
CA SER A 241 -6.55 12.11 -14.76
C SER A 241 -6.20 13.25 -13.81
N ALA A 242 -7.14 13.71 -12.97
CA ALA A 242 -6.91 14.83 -12.06
C ALA A 242 -7.14 14.43 -10.60
N VAL A 243 -8.33 13.91 -10.26
CA VAL A 243 -8.71 13.70 -8.86
C VAL A 243 -7.92 12.54 -8.22
N LEU A 244 -7.82 11.40 -8.89
CA LEU A 244 -7.08 10.26 -8.36
C LEU A 244 -5.57 10.56 -8.21
N PRO A 245 -4.85 11.09 -9.23
CA PRO A 245 -3.44 11.45 -9.06
C PRO A 245 -3.19 12.48 -7.95
N MET A 246 -4.09 13.47 -7.79
CA MET A 246 -4.01 14.45 -6.71
C MET A 246 -4.21 13.78 -5.35
N ALA A 247 -5.23 12.94 -5.18
CA ALA A 247 -5.49 12.23 -3.93
C ALA A 247 -4.33 11.29 -3.55
N ILE A 248 -3.70 10.62 -4.52
CA ILE A 248 -2.49 9.81 -4.29
C ILE A 248 -1.34 10.68 -3.78
N THR A 249 -1.12 11.83 -4.41
CA THR A 249 -0.07 12.79 -4.04
C THR A 249 -0.30 13.33 -2.63
N ASP A 250 -1.54 13.70 -2.31
CA ASP A 250 -1.94 14.21 -1.00
C ASP A 250 -1.75 13.14 0.09
N SER A 251 -2.24 11.91 -0.12
CA SER A 251 -2.00 10.79 0.81
C SER A 251 -0.50 10.61 1.09
N SER A 252 0.30 10.62 0.03
CA SER A 252 1.75 10.43 0.12
C SER A 252 2.44 11.57 0.87
N GLY A 253 2.01 12.81 0.62
CA GLY A 253 2.51 14.00 1.27
C GLY A 253 2.28 14.04 2.79
N GLN A 254 1.27 13.33 3.28
CA GLN A 254 0.91 13.31 4.71
C GLN A 254 1.46 12.13 5.50
N ARG A 255 2.16 11.19 4.85
CA ARG A 255 2.79 10.03 5.50
C ARG A 255 3.67 10.42 6.71
N PRO A 256 3.53 9.74 7.86
CA PRO A 256 4.41 9.97 9.01
C PRO A 256 5.82 9.39 8.78
N GLY A 257 6.76 9.79 9.64
CA GLY A 257 8.15 9.33 9.63
C GLY A 257 9.11 10.26 8.90
N ARG A 258 8.64 11.43 8.46
CA ARG A 258 9.50 12.51 7.95
C ARG A 258 10.17 13.27 9.08
N ILE A 259 9.47 13.38 10.21
CA ILE A 259 9.93 14.10 11.39
C ILE A 259 10.28 13.07 12.46
N GLY A 260 11.45 13.21 13.09
CA GLY A 260 11.93 12.25 14.11
C GLY A 260 11.02 12.10 15.34
N THR A 261 10.05 12.99 15.52
CA THR A 261 9.05 12.96 16.60
C THR A 261 7.75 12.26 16.21
N ASP A 262 7.59 11.83 14.95
CA ASP A 262 6.38 11.17 14.50
C ASP A 262 6.19 9.83 15.25
N THR A 263 4.99 9.63 15.79
CA THR A 263 4.63 8.42 16.55
C THR A 263 3.67 7.53 15.80
N GLU A 264 2.74 8.06 15.02
CA GLU A 264 1.79 7.32 14.19
C GLU A 264 1.17 8.27 13.15
N ALA A 265 0.33 7.73 12.25
CA ALA A 265 -0.36 8.56 11.26
C ALA A 265 -1.40 9.49 11.93
N SER A 266 -1.38 10.77 11.58
CA SER A 266 -2.40 11.73 12.02
C SER A 266 -3.77 11.39 11.43
N SER A 267 -4.86 11.88 12.04
CA SER A 267 -6.21 11.76 11.46
C SER A 267 -6.27 12.31 10.02
N TYR A 268 -5.59 13.44 9.77
CA TYR A 268 -5.50 14.02 8.44
C TYR A 268 -4.82 13.09 7.43
N ALA A 269 -3.69 12.47 7.79
CA ALA A 269 -3.00 11.51 6.94
C ALA A 269 -3.86 10.26 6.64
N ARG A 270 -4.57 9.74 7.66
CA ARG A 270 -5.47 8.59 7.53
C ARG A 270 -6.62 8.86 6.57
N VAL A 271 -7.26 10.01 6.69
CA VAL A 271 -8.39 10.35 5.81
C VAL A 271 -7.93 10.63 4.38
N GLN A 272 -6.76 11.24 4.18
CA GLN A 272 -6.19 11.42 2.83
C GLN A 272 -5.92 10.07 2.15
N HIS A 273 -5.42 9.08 2.90
CA HIS A 273 -5.32 7.70 2.41
C HIS A 273 -6.68 7.14 1.98
N ASN A 274 -7.70 7.28 2.83
CA ASN A 274 -9.04 6.77 2.54
C ASN A 274 -9.70 7.46 1.33
N LEU A 275 -9.43 8.75 1.10
CA LEU A 275 -9.89 9.48 -0.08
C LEU A 275 -9.25 8.96 -1.37
N ALA A 276 -7.95 8.67 -1.37
CA ALA A 276 -7.28 8.06 -2.52
C ALA A 276 -7.86 6.67 -2.84
N ARG A 277 -8.10 5.84 -1.82
CA ARG A 277 -8.72 4.51 -1.98
C ARG A 277 -10.17 4.60 -2.45
N LEU A 278 -10.92 5.61 -2.01
CA LEU A 278 -12.27 5.86 -2.49
C LEU A 278 -12.26 6.29 -3.97
N ALA A 279 -11.34 7.16 -4.38
CA ALA A 279 -11.21 7.58 -5.78
C ALA A 279 -10.95 6.38 -6.71
N GLU A 280 -10.04 5.48 -6.32
CA GLU A 280 -9.82 4.21 -7.04
C GLU A 280 -11.09 3.35 -7.08
N LEU A 281 -11.78 3.22 -5.95
CA LEU A 281 -12.97 2.36 -5.83
C LEU A 281 -14.10 2.85 -6.73
N LEU A 282 -14.31 4.16 -6.81
CA LEU A 282 -15.30 4.76 -7.70
C LEU A 282 -14.92 4.55 -9.17
N LEU A 283 -13.63 4.66 -9.51
CA LEU A 283 -13.15 4.51 -10.89
C LEU A 283 -13.34 3.09 -11.44
N LEU A 284 -13.39 2.06 -10.58
CA LEU A 284 -13.70 0.68 -11.00
C LEU A 284 -15.05 0.55 -11.73
N TRP A 285 -15.98 1.47 -11.49
CA TRP A 285 -17.32 1.46 -12.10
C TRP A 285 -17.39 2.06 -13.51
N ARG A 286 -16.30 2.67 -14.01
CA ARG A 286 -16.27 3.36 -15.32
C ARG A 286 -16.76 2.46 -16.46
N HIS A 287 -16.38 1.19 -16.45
CA HIS A 287 -16.68 0.24 -17.54
C HIS A 287 -17.79 -0.76 -17.21
N GLY A 288 -18.64 -0.45 -16.22
CA GLY A 288 -19.77 -1.29 -15.81
C GLY A 288 -19.53 -2.00 -14.48
N ALA A 289 -19.92 -3.28 -14.41
CA ALA A 289 -19.80 -4.07 -13.18
C ALA A 289 -18.31 -4.36 -12.86
N PRO A 290 -17.80 -3.90 -11.70
CA PRO A 290 -16.40 -4.10 -11.35
C PRO A 290 -16.13 -5.53 -10.89
N ASP A 291 -14.86 -5.94 -10.94
CA ASP A 291 -14.41 -7.15 -10.22
C ASP A 291 -14.69 -6.97 -8.73
N HIS A 292 -15.52 -7.85 -8.17
CA HIS A 292 -15.91 -7.79 -6.77
C HIS A 292 -14.70 -7.88 -5.82
N ARG A 293 -13.63 -8.59 -6.22
CA ARG A 293 -12.42 -8.77 -5.42
C ARG A 293 -11.63 -7.47 -5.30
N GLU A 294 -11.66 -6.63 -6.33
CA GLU A 294 -11.06 -5.30 -6.33
C GLU A 294 -11.86 -4.33 -5.44
N VAL A 295 -13.20 -4.41 -5.50
CA VAL A 295 -14.08 -3.65 -4.59
C VAL A 295 -13.82 -4.01 -3.13
N VAL A 296 -13.74 -5.31 -2.81
CA VAL A 296 -13.47 -5.78 -1.45
C VAL A 296 -12.07 -5.38 -0.98
N TYR A 297 -11.07 -5.44 -1.85
CA TYR A 297 -9.70 -5.02 -1.52
C TYR A 297 -9.62 -3.55 -1.10
N LEU A 298 -10.19 -2.64 -1.90
CA LEU A 298 -10.17 -1.20 -1.60
C LEU A 298 -11.00 -0.86 -0.36
N ALA A 299 -12.18 -1.47 -0.24
CA ALA A 299 -13.02 -1.32 0.94
C ALA A 299 -12.33 -1.84 2.21
N HIS A 300 -11.55 -2.92 2.11
CA HIS A 300 -10.79 -3.45 3.24
C HIS A 300 -9.76 -2.45 3.76
N HIS A 301 -9.00 -1.76 2.89
CA HIS A 301 -8.04 -0.75 3.36
C HIS A 301 -8.70 0.36 4.17
N ILE A 302 -9.86 0.86 3.73
CA ILE A 302 -10.61 1.90 4.44
C ILE A 302 -11.23 1.36 5.74
N ALA A 303 -11.80 0.15 5.72
CA ALA A 303 -12.44 -0.43 6.89
C ALA A 303 -11.42 -0.87 7.96
N ALA A 304 -10.32 -1.48 7.55
CA ALA A 304 -9.22 -1.90 8.41
C ALA A 304 -8.53 -0.69 9.01
N GLU A 305 -8.39 0.41 8.25
CA GLU A 305 -7.97 1.69 8.82
C GLU A 305 -8.90 2.03 9.98
N ARG A 306 -10.18 2.29 9.73
CA ARG A 306 -11.11 2.74 10.78
C ARG A 306 -11.10 1.87 12.04
N GLN A 307 -11.06 0.54 11.89
CA GLN A 307 -11.04 -0.40 13.03
C GLN A 307 -9.83 -0.24 13.94
N LEU A 308 -8.66 0.12 13.38
CA LEU A 308 -7.43 0.28 14.15
C LEU A 308 -7.48 1.47 15.13
N TRP A 309 -8.31 2.50 14.86
CA TRP A 309 -8.40 3.73 15.67
C TRP A 309 -9.65 3.83 16.56
N VAL A 310 -10.57 2.85 16.52
CA VAL A 310 -11.73 2.81 17.43
C VAL A 310 -11.25 2.85 18.90
N GLY A 311 -11.75 3.82 19.66
CA GLY A 311 -11.42 4.01 21.08
C GLY A 311 -10.02 4.58 21.37
N HIS A 312 -9.23 4.91 20.34
CA HIS A 312 -7.94 5.60 20.49
C HIS A 312 -8.08 7.13 20.46
N GLU A 313 -9.15 7.62 19.84
CA GLU A 313 -9.40 9.06 19.63
C GLU A 313 -9.83 9.79 20.92
N ASP A 314 -10.17 9.06 21.99
CA ASP A 314 -10.53 9.62 23.31
C ASP A 314 -9.33 10.02 24.19
N GLY A 315 -8.10 9.79 23.73
CA GLY A 315 -6.86 10.12 24.47
C GLY A 315 -6.25 11.50 24.15
N GLY A 316 -6.83 12.24 23.21
CA GLY A 316 -6.37 13.58 22.83
C GLY A 316 -7.01 14.66 23.71
N VAL A 317 -6.20 15.25 24.59
CA VAL A 317 -6.45 16.44 25.43
C VAL A 317 -7.64 17.31 24.97
N ARG A 318 -8.67 17.39 25.83
CA ARG A 318 -9.59 18.54 25.90
C ARG A 318 -8.89 19.74 26.53
#